data_AF-A0A949XJL7-F1
#
_entry.id   AF-A0A949XJL7-F1
#
_cell.length_a   1.000
_cell.length_b   1.000
_cell.length_c   1.000
_cell.angle_alpha   90.00
_cell.angle_beta   90.00
_cell.angle_gamma   90.00
#
_symmetry.space_group_name_H-M   'P 1'
#
loop_
_entity.id
_entity.type
_entity.pdbx_description
1 polymer ?
#
loop_
_entity_poly.entity_id
_entity_poly.type
_entity_poly.pdbx_seq_one_letter_code
_entity_poly.pdbx_strand_id
1 'polypeptide(L)'
;MRIDSWSAKARFKMLAAGMLMSAGMAYPQVSGTQTPSTMTKIVVRVMGPGIKPGSHAALPKTIYRAGEHYARIEDPPDARQRQEKLTIIAEPDAYSVNLIDKTGTVAQRQGDANDLHVPMVLPFDPNHELPNLDRLEFGDELDFFERSGATKTAGPLINSKPTDAYVLKESFGMAKLVVRGGTDIPVTLSWQARDGTYKYEYMAYQDLPFDPALFAKPAGIRFKNVTPDTGAEEK
;
A
#
# COMPACT_ATOMS: atom_id res chain seq x y z
N MET A 1 -23.16 49.29 47.33
CA MET A 1 -24.34 49.76 48.09
C MET A 1 -25.56 49.16 47.39
N ARG A 2 -25.93 47.96 47.83
CA ARG A 2 -27.17 47.59 48.54
C ARG A 2 -28.40 47.45 47.61
N ILE A 3 -28.87 46.20 47.40
CA ILE A 3 -30.10 45.55 47.96
C ILE A 3 -31.31 45.96 47.10
N ASP A 4 -32.09 45.08 46.46
CA ASP A 4 -33.14 44.17 46.99
C ASP A 4 -33.64 43.27 45.83
N SER A 5 -33.64 41.94 45.95
CA SER A 5 -34.57 41.08 46.71
C SER A 5 -35.95 40.92 46.03
N TRP A 6 -36.29 39.69 45.63
CA TRP A 6 -37.48 39.04 46.15
C TRP A 6 -37.44 37.51 45.94
N SER A 7 -37.85 36.79 46.98
CA SER A 7 -37.96 35.34 47.03
C SER A 7 -39.44 34.96 46.99
N ALA A 8 -39.79 33.88 46.29
CA ALA A 8 -41.00 33.14 46.60
C ALA A 8 -40.65 31.65 46.72
N LYS A 9 -40.65 31.16 47.96
CA LYS A 9 -40.68 29.75 48.30
C LYS A 9 -42.09 29.22 48.04
N ALA A 10 -42.20 28.10 47.34
CA ALA A 10 -43.32 27.18 47.52
C ALA A 10 -42.77 25.75 47.59
N ARG A 11 -42.97 25.12 48.75
CA ARG A 11 -42.65 23.72 49.02
C ARG A 11 -43.84 22.90 48.52
N PHE A 12 -43.60 21.89 47.69
CA PHE A 12 -44.55 20.79 47.52
C PHE A 12 -43.83 19.46 47.72
N LYS A 13 -44.46 18.60 48.51
CA LYS A 13 -43.93 17.33 48.98
C LYS A 13 -43.98 16.27 47.87
N MET A 14 -43.04 15.34 47.98
CA MET A 14 -42.84 14.10 47.22
C MET A 14 -44.12 13.35 46.84
N LEU A 15 -44.10 12.77 45.65
CA LEU A 15 -44.54 11.40 45.40
C LEU A 15 -43.57 10.76 44.41
N ALA A 16 -42.95 9.67 44.85
CA ALA A 16 -42.05 8.85 44.07
C ALA A 16 -42.84 8.03 43.05
N ALA A 17 -42.43 8.09 41.79
CA ALA A 17 -42.76 7.09 40.77
C ALA A 17 -41.46 6.78 40.03
N GLY A 18 -40.99 5.54 40.18
CA GLY A 18 -39.73 5.07 39.61
C GLY A 18 -39.77 5.09 38.09
N MET A 19 -38.83 5.83 37.50
CA MET A 19 -38.52 5.76 36.09
C MET A 19 -37.31 4.84 35.94
N LEU A 20 -37.54 3.64 35.41
CA LEU A 20 -36.47 2.75 34.94
C LEU A 20 -35.65 3.52 33.91
N MET A 21 -34.43 3.92 34.27
CA MET A 21 -33.42 4.28 33.28
C MET A 21 -33.00 3.00 32.56
N SER A 22 -33.61 2.74 31.41
CA SER A 22 -33.02 1.86 30.42
C SER A 22 -31.71 2.49 29.98
N ALA A 23 -30.60 2.04 30.55
CA ALA A 23 -29.28 2.29 30.00
C ALA A 23 -29.25 1.66 28.60
N GLY A 24 -29.57 2.45 27.59
CA GLY A 24 -29.35 2.08 26.20
C GLY A 24 -27.86 1.82 26.05
N MET A 25 -27.49 0.54 25.94
CA MET A 25 -26.18 0.15 25.48
C MET A 25 -25.99 0.81 24.11
N ALA A 26 -25.22 1.88 24.07
CA ALA A 26 -24.66 2.38 22.84
C ALA A 26 -23.71 1.28 22.35
N TYR A 27 -24.20 0.43 21.44
CA TYR A 27 -23.33 -0.46 20.70
C TYR A 27 -22.28 0.43 20.01
N PRO A 28 -20.98 0.19 20.22
CA PRO A 28 -19.97 0.87 19.42
C PRO A 28 -20.28 0.55 17.95
N GLN A 29 -20.50 1.60 17.17
CA GLN A 29 -20.56 1.49 15.73
C GLN A 29 -19.19 0.94 15.31
N VAL A 30 -19.17 -0.31 14.83
CA VAL A 30 -18.02 -0.82 14.08
C VAL A 30 -17.89 0.13 12.89
N SER A 31 -16.83 0.94 12.89
CA SER A 31 -16.51 1.82 11.77
C SER A 31 -16.43 0.96 10.51
N GLY A 32 -17.46 1.06 9.66
CA GLY A 32 -17.46 0.34 8.40
C GLY A 32 -16.29 0.84 7.57
N THR A 33 -15.46 -0.09 7.07
CA THR A 33 -14.45 0.20 6.06
C THR A 33 -15.09 0.94 4.91
N GLN A 34 -14.81 2.23 4.77
CA GLN A 34 -15.36 3.02 3.68
C GLN A 34 -14.79 2.48 2.38
N THR A 35 -15.65 2.02 1.48
CA THR A 35 -15.23 1.60 0.14
C THR A 35 -14.53 2.76 -0.56
N PRO A 36 -13.30 2.57 -1.09
CA PRO A 36 -12.58 3.63 -1.78
C PRO A 36 -13.38 4.17 -2.97
N SER A 37 -13.25 5.47 -3.24
CA SER A 37 -13.84 6.09 -4.43
C SER A 37 -12.91 5.99 -5.65
N THR A 38 -11.61 5.88 -5.42
CA THR A 38 -10.57 5.82 -6.45
C THR A 38 -9.60 4.67 -6.20
N MET A 39 -8.82 4.35 -7.24
CA MET A 39 -7.67 3.47 -7.19
C MET A 39 -6.53 4.06 -8.00
N THR A 40 -5.29 3.81 -7.59
CA THR A 40 -4.10 4.19 -8.36
C THR A 40 -3.60 2.99 -9.14
N LYS A 41 -3.49 3.13 -10.46
CA LYS A 41 -2.83 2.18 -11.36
C LYS A 41 -1.38 2.57 -11.58
N ILE A 42 -0.48 1.67 -11.27
CA ILE A 42 0.97 1.80 -11.41
C ILE A 42 1.44 0.74 -12.39
N VAL A 43 2.18 1.14 -13.43
CA VAL A 43 2.85 0.20 -14.34
C VAL A 43 4.33 0.50 -14.30
N VAL A 44 5.13 -0.48 -13.89
CA VAL A 44 6.57 -0.31 -13.70
C VAL A 44 7.34 -1.42 -14.39
N ARG A 45 8.53 -1.09 -14.89
CA ARG A 45 9.53 -2.07 -15.32
C ARG A 45 10.84 -1.82 -14.58
N VAL A 46 11.57 -2.90 -14.30
CA VAL A 46 12.91 -2.82 -13.72
C VAL A 46 13.97 -2.87 -14.80
N MET A 47 15.03 -2.11 -14.61
CA MET A 47 16.21 -2.02 -15.48
C MET A 47 17.47 -2.00 -14.62
N GLY A 48 18.58 -2.49 -15.14
CA GLY A 48 19.85 -2.48 -14.45
C GLY A 48 20.87 -3.44 -15.07
N PRO A 49 22.06 -3.55 -14.47
CA PRO A 49 23.03 -4.58 -14.81
C PRO A 49 22.40 -5.98 -14.84
N GLY A 50 22.82 -6.83 -15.77
CA GLY A 50 22.33 -8.22 -15.87
C GLY A 50 20.89 -8.41 -16.36
N ILE A 51 20.05 -7.37 -16.35
CA ILE A 51 18.66 -7.43 -16.85
C ILE A 51 18.66 -7.25 -18.37
N LYS A 52 18.53 -8.37 -19.09
CA LYS A 52 18.49 -8.35 -20.56
C LYS A 52 17.18 -7.73 -21.06
N PRO A 53 17.21 -6.86 -22.09
CA PRO A 53 15.99 -6.39 -22.75
C PRO A 53 15.12 -7.58 -23.20
N GLY A 54 13.83 -7.52 -22.91
CA GLY A 54 12.86 -8.58 -23.24
C GLY A 54 12.96 -9.84 -22.39
N SER A 55 13.88 -9.91 -21.41
CA SER A 55 13.80 -10.96 -20.38
C SER A 55 12.55 -10.76 -19.51
N HIS A 56 12.06 -11.83 -18.88
CA HIS A 56 10.89 -11.76 -18.01
C HIS A 56 11.04 -10.68 -16.91
N ALA A 57 12.23 -10.56 -16.30
CA ALA A 57 12.51 -9.50 -15.33
C ALA A 57 12.39 -8.08 -15.88
N ALA A 58 12.63 -7.88 -17.18
CA ALA A 58 12.51 -6.57 -17.84
C ALA A 58 11.08 -6.22 -18.29
N LEU A 59 10.15 -7.18 -18.22
CA LEU A 59 8.76 -6.97 -18.62
C LEU A 59 8.03 -6.14 -17.56
N PRO A 60 7.13 -5.24 -17.97
CA PRO A 60 6.39 -4.42 -17.03
C PRO A 60 5.42 -5.28 -16.21
N LYS A 61 5.28 -4.92 -14.94
CA LYS A 61 4.19 -5.40 -14.07
C LYS A 61 3.20 -4.29 -13.80
N THR A 62 1.96 -4.68 -13.54
CA THR A 62 0.88 -3.73 -13.21
C THR A 62 0.49 -3.91 -11.75
N ILE A 63 0.32 -2.80 -11.05
CA ILE A 63 -0.08 -2.74 -9.66
C ILE A 63 -1.29 -1.81 -9.56
N TYR A 64 -2.30 -2.20 -8.80
CA TYR A 64 -3.42 -1.36 -8.41
C TYR A 64 -3.43 -1.26 -6.90
N ARG A 65 -3.65 -0.05 -6.37
CA ARG A 65 -3.90 0.19 -4.94
C ARG A 65 -5.16 1.02 -4.77
N ALA A 66 -5.96 0.70 -3.76
CA ALA A 66 -7.13 1.50 -3.42
C ALA A 66 -7.37 1.49 -1.90
N GLY A 67 -7.29 2.68 -1.29
CA GLY A 67 -7.34 2.82 0.16
C GLY A 67 -6.31 1.94 0.88
N GLU A 68 -6.67 1.52 2.10
CA GLU A 68 -5.79 0.79 3.02
C GLU A 68 -6.07 -0.73 3.01
N HIS A 69 -6.84 -1.23 2.04
CA HIS A 69 -7.35 -2.63 2.07
C HIS A 69 -7.31 -3.37 0.73
N TYR A 70 -7.07 -2.66 -0.37
CA TYR A 70 -7.08 -3.24 -1.71
C TYR A 70 -5.74 -3.05 -2.41
N ALA A 71 -5.13 -4.17 -2.79
CA ALA A 71 -4.02 -4.21 -3.71
C ALA A 71 -4.21 -5.32 -4.75
N ARG A 72 -3.68 -5.10 -5.95
CA ARG A 72 -3.59 -6.11 -6.99
C ARG A 72 -2.26 -5.99 -7.69
N ILE A 73 -1.56 -7.09 -7.87
CA ILE A 73 -0.26 -7.15 -8.56
C ILE A 73 -0.37 -8.19 -9.67
N GLU A 74 -0.15 -7.74 -10.89
CA GLU A 74 -0.14 -8.55 -12.10
C GLU A 74 1.30 -8.66 -12.58
N ASP A 75 1.93 -9.80 -12.32
CA ASP A 75 3.23 -10.11 -12.90
C ASP A 75 3.06 -10.52 -14.37
N PRO A 76 4.01 -10.17 -15.25
CA PRO A 76 3.99 -10.63 -16.63
C PRO A 76 4.07 -12.17 -16.68
N PRO A 77 3.66 -12.81 -17.78
CA PRO A 77 3.82 -14.26 -17.92
C PRO A 77 5.31 -14.63 -18.02
N ASP A 78 5.73 -15.63 -17.25
CA ASP A 78 6.98 -16.38 -17.42
C ASP A 78 6.69 -17.73 -18.08
N ALA A 79 6.84 -17.78 -19.40
CA ALA A 79 6.65 -19.01 -20.16
C ALA A 79 7.63 -20.13 -19.78
N ARG A 80 8.82 -19.78 -19.27
CA ARG A 80 9.85 -20.77 -18.89
C ARG A 80 9.47 -21.48 -17.59
N GLN A 81 8.89 -20.73 -16.66
CA GLN A 81 8.43 -21.26 -15.37
C GLN A 81 6.96 -21.70 -15.40
N ARG A 82 6.26 -21.49 -16.53
CA ARG A 82 4.81 -21.71 -16.66
C ARG A 82 4.03 -20.98 -15.58
N GLN A 83 4.46 -19.76 -15.28
CA GLN A 83 3.89 -18.92 -14.24
C GLN A 83 3.36 -17.62 -14.82
N GLU A 84 2.16 -17.23 -14.42
CA GLU A 84 1.65 -15.86 -14.60
C GLU A 84 1.00 -15.49 -13.27
N LYS A 85 1.78 -14.81 -12.42
CA LYS A 85 1.40 -14.59 -11.03
C LYS A 85 0.44 -13.41 -10.93
N LEU A 86 -0.67 -13.64 -10.25
CA LEU A 86 -1.63 -12.63 -9.86
C LEU A 86 -1.77 -12.66 -8.34
N THR A 87 -1.43 -11.56 -7.69
CA THR A 87 -1.71 -11.34 -6.27
C THR A 87 -2.87 -10.37 -6.15
N ILE A 88 -3.86 -10.69 -5.33
CA ILE A 88 -4.95 -9.77 -4.95
C ILE A 88 -5.03 -9.77 -3.43
N ILE A 89 -5.00 -8.59 -2.83
CA ILE A 89 -5.28 -8.38 -1.43
C ILE A 89 -6.57 -7.55 -1.40
N ALA A 90 -7.60 -8.10 -0.79
CA ALA A 90 -8.88 -7.47 -0.57
C ALA A 90 -9.30 -7.88 0.84
N GLU A 91 -8.80 -7.12 1.83
CA GLU A 91 -8.86 -7.54 3.22
C GLU A 91 -10.30 -7.90 3.64
N PRO A 92 -10.49 -9.02 4.36
CA PRO A 92 -9.46 -9.83 5.03
C PRO A 92 -8.77 -10.89 4.16
N ASP A 93 -9.19 -11.07 2.90
CA ASP A 93 -8.66 -12.14 2.05
C ASP A 93 -7.45 -11.68 1.21
N ALA A 94 -6.48 -12.57 1.06
CA ALA A 94 -5.40 -12.45 0.10
C ALA A 94 -5.35 -13.69 -0.80
N TYR A 95 -5.31 -13.46 -2.10
CA TYR A 95 -5.26 -14.47 -3.15
C TYR A 95 -3.91 -14.40 -3.87
N SER A 96 -3.22 -15.53 -3.96
CA SER A 96 -2.02 -15.68 -4.81
C SER A 96 -2.31 -16.76 -5.84
N VAL A 97 -2.29 -16.39 -7.12
CA VAL A 97 -2.81 -17.22 -8.21
C VAL A 97 -1.75 -17.38 -9.29
N ASN A 98 -1.62 -18.58 -9.83
CA ASN A 98 -1.00 -18.81 -11.13
C ASN A 98 -2.10 -18.89 -12.21
N LEU A 99 -2.13 -17.91 -13.10
CA LEU A 99 -3.14 -17.82 -14.15
C LEU A 99 -2.97 -18.86 -15.26
N ILE A 100 -1.79 -19.50 -15.38
CA ILE A 100 -1.54 -20.51 -16.41
C ILE A 100 -2.14 -21.86 -16.04
N ASP A 101 -1.86 -22.39 -14.84
CA ASP A 101 -2.36 -23.71 -14.40
C ASP A 101 -3.70 -23.67 -13.63
N LYS A 102 -4.21 -22.45 -13.40
CA LYS A 102 -5.45 -22.16 -12.69
C LYS A 102 -5.45 -22.67 -11.26
N THR A 103 -4.32 -22.56 -10.57
CA THR A 103 -4.17 -22.87 -9.14
C THR A 103 -3.85 -21.62 -8.34
N GLY A 104 -4.16 -21.64 -7.05
CA GLY A 104 -3.80 -20.56 -6.16
C GLY A 104 -3.94 -20.92 -4.69
N THR A 105 -3.51 -19.99 -3.85
CA THR A 105 -3.72 -20.02 -2.42
C THR A 105 -4.62 -18.86 -2.01
N VAL A 106 -5.39 -19.09 -0.95
CA VAL A 106 -6.09 -18.04 -0.23
C VAL A 106 -5.60 -18.05 1.21
N ALA A 107 -5.28 -16.87 1.72
CA ALA A 107 -4.97 -16.65 3.12
C ALA A 107 -5.95 -15.62 3.65
N GLN A 108 -6.42 -15.83 4.88
CA GLN A 108 -7.09 -14.77 5.63
C GLN A 108 -6.02 -14.05 6.42
N ARG A 109 -5.87 -12.75 6.19
CA ARG A 109 -4.89 -11.95 6.92
C ARG A 109 -5.35 -11.84 8.37
N GLN A 110 -4.49 -12.31 9.27
CA GLN A 110 -4.57 -12.01 10.69
C GLN A 110 -3.64 -10.83 10.94
N GLY A 111 -4.20 -9.63 10.93
CA GLY A 111 -3.52 -8.37 11.21
C GLY A 111 -4.53 -7.34 11.65
N ASP A 112 -4.06 -6.21 12.18
CA ASP A 112 -4.94 -5.09 12.48
C ASP A 112 -5.62 -4.60 11.19
N ALA A 113 -6.86 -4.11 11.31
CA ALA A 113 -7.51 -3.46 10.18
C ALA A 113 -6.63 -2.28 9.73
N ASN A 114 -6.38 -2.18 8.41
CA ASN A 114 -5.67 -1.07 7.74
C ASN A 114 -4.15 -1.25 7.57
N ASP A 115 -3.64 -2.48 7.62
CA ASP A 115 -2.19 -2.78 7.53
C ASP A 115 -1.75 -3.18 6.09
N LEU A 116 -2.38 -2.66 5.04
CA LEU A 116 -2.01 -3.05 3.67
C LEU A 116 -0.62 -2.55 3.29
N HIS A 117 0.30 -3.50 3.11
CA HIS A 117 1.67 -3.26 2.66
C HIS A 117 1.87 -3.75 1.22
N VAL A 118 2.40 -2.88 0.35
CA VAL A 118 2.78 -3.21 -1.04
C VAL A 118 4.27 -2.93 -1.25
N PRO A 119 5.15 -3.77 -0.67
CA PRO A 119 6.58 -3.48 -0.65
C PRO A 119 7.18 -3.47 -2.06
N MET A 120 8.09 -2.54 -2.29
CA MET A 120 8.93 -2.52 -3.48
C MET A 120 10.05 -3.55 -3.32
N VAL A 121 9.86 -4.73 -3.91
CA VAL A 121 10.93 -5.73 -3.93
C VAL A 121 12.13 -5.17 -4.71
N LEU A 122 13.30 -5.15 -4.08
CA LEU A 122 14.57 -4.75 -4.67
C LEU A 122 15.41 -6.02 -4.94
N PRO A 123 15.14 -6.77 -6.03
CA PRO A 123 15.68 -8.12 -6.22
C PRO A 123 17.20 -8.21 -6.34
N PHE A 124 17.90 -7.08 -6.44
CA PHE A 124 19.34 -6.98 -6.61
C PHE A 124 20.03 -6.22 -5.47
N ASP A 125 19.33 -6.04 -4.35
CA ASP A 125 19.92 -5.64 -3.06
C ASP A 125 19.69 -6.73 -2.00
N PRO A 126 20.21 -7.96 -2.19
CA PRO A 126 19.92 -9.09 -1.29
C PRO A 126 20.54 -8.94 0.10
N ASN A 127 21.49 -8.01 0.26
CA ASN A 127 22.14 -7.72 1.54
C ASN A 127 21.51 -6.51 2.25
N HIS A 128 20.47 -5.90 1.66
CA HIS A 128 19.83 -4.70 2.18
C HIS A 128 20.86 -3.60 2.47
N GLU A 129 21.74 -3.32 1.49
CA GLU A 129 22.77 -2.27 1.57
C GLU A 129 22.14 -0.88 1.75
N LEU A 130 20.86 -0.72 1.37
CA LEU A 130 20.04 0.45 1.64
C LEU A 130 18.85 0.08 2.55
N PRO A 131 19.08 -0.20 3.84
CA PRO A 131 18.09 -0.80 4.73
C PRO A 131 16.83 0.03 4.92
N ASN A 132 16.87 1.36 4.77
CA ASN A 132 15.63 2.14 4.85
C ASN A 132 14.67 1.80 3.71
N LEU A 133 15.18 1.41 2.54
CA LEU A 133 14.36 1.07 1.38
C LEU A 133 13.53 -0.19 1.58
N ASP A 134 13.79 -1.00 2.61
CA ASP A 134 12.98 -2.18 2.94
C ASP A 134 11.53 -1.83 3.30
N ARG A 135 11.32 -0.58 3.72
CA ARG A 135 9.99 -0.04 4.05
C ARG A 135 9.33 0.69 2.88
N LEU A 136 10.02 0.79 1.74
CA LEU A 136 9.51 1.52 0.59
C LEU A 136 8.37 0.72 -0.07
N GLU A 137 7.27 1.40 -0.36
CA GLU A 137 6.09 0.80 -0.97
C GLU A 137 5.67 1.50 -2.24
N PHE A 138 5.06 0.72 -3.14
CA PHE A 138 4.41 1.30 -4.32
C PHE A 138 3.24 2.19 -3.89
N GLY A 139 3.20 3.43 -4.36
CA GLY A 139 2.19 4.42 -4.00
C GLY A 139 2.50 5.25 -2.75
N ASP A 140 3.62 5.00 -2.06
CA ASP A 140 4.10 5.82 -0.93
C ASP A 140 5.48 6.44 -1.23
N GLU A 141 5.92 6.44 -2.50
CA GLU A 141 7.33 6.67 -2.80
C GLU A 141 7.82 8.06 -2.41
N LEU A 142 7.08 9.12 -2.79
CA LEU A 142 7.49 10.49 -2.47
C LEU A 142 7.51 10.72 -0.95
N ASP A 143 6.41 10.37 -0.32
CA ASP A 143 6.18 10.42 1.11
C ASP A 143 7.29 9.71 1.90
N PHE A 144 7.65 8.50 1.49
CA PHE A 144 8.78 7.76 2.05
C PHE A 144 10.09 8.55 1.93
N PHE A 145 10.41 9.07 0.74
CA PHE A 145 11.66 9.80 0.51
C PHE A 145 11.73 11.07 1.36
N GLU A 146 10.63 11.82 1.47
CA GLU A 146 10.54 13.02 2.29
C GLU A 146 10.70 12.70 3.79
N ARG A 147 10.00 11.69 4.30
CA ARG A 147 10.13 11.23 5.70
C ARG A 147 11.51 10.66 6.02
N SER A 148 12.17 10.07 5.03
CA SER A 148 13.53 9.52 5.15
C SER A 148 14.62 10.58 5.06
N GLY A 149 14.26 11.86 4.94
CA GLY A 149 15.22 12.96 4.92
C GLY A 149 15.94 13.13 3.58
N ALA A 150 15.33 12.70 2.47
CA ALA A 150 15.89 12.91 1.15
C ALA A 150 16.09 14.40 0.84
N THR A 151 17.17 14.73 0.14
CA THR A 151 17.41 16.09 -0.33
C THR A 151 16.70 16.31 -1.67
N LYS A 152 15.79 17.29 -1.74
CA LYS A 152 15.15 17.73 -2.98
C LYS A 152 16.10 18.59 -3.81
N THR A 153 16.19 18.28 -5.10
CA THR A 153 17.00 18.99 -6.10
C THR A 153 16.25 19.05 -7.44
N ALA A 154 16.70 19.91 -8.36
CA ALA A 154 16.18 19.89 -9.73
C ALA A 154 16.53 18.55 -10.40
N GLY A 155 15.52 17.87 -10.94
CA GLY A 155 15.70 16.63 -11.68
C GLY A 155 16.01 16.84 -13.17
N PRO A 156 16.31 15.77 -13.91
CA PRO A 156 16.54 15.85 -15.36
C PRO A 156 15.26 16.22 -16.13
N LEU A 157 15.41 16.80 -17.31
CA LEU A 157 14.28 16.90 -18.25
C LEU A 157 13.95 15.50 -18.78
N ILE A 158 12.73 15.03 -18.53
CA ILE A 158 12.23 13.75 -19.06
C ILE A 158 11.07 14.05 -20.00
N ASN A 159 11.18 13.63 -21.26
CA ASN A 159 10.23 13.95 -22.32
C ASN A 159 9.94 15.46 -22.43
N SER A 160 11.00 16.27 -22.32
CA SER A 160 10.95 17.73 -22.32
C SER A 160 10.11 18.36 -21.20
N LYS A 161 9.80 17.61 -20.14
CA LYS A 161 9.10 18.11 -18.95
C LYS A 161 10.07 18.22 -17.77
N PRO A 162 9.98 19.29 -16.95
CA PRO A 162 10.75 19.40 -15.73
C PRO A 162 10.39 18.29 -14.75
N THR A 163 11.37 17.89 -13.95
CA THR A 163 11.22 16.91 -12.86
C THR A 163 11.89 17.44 -11.60
N ASP A 164 11.45 16.91 -10.46
CA ASP A 164 12.12 17.08 -9.18
C ASP A 164 12.80 15.75 -8.82
N ALA A 165 13.98 15.82 -8.21
CA ALA A 165 14.73 14.66 -7.76
C ALA A 165 14.92 14.69 -6.24
N TYR A 166 14.56 13.60 -5.59
CA TYR A 166 14.71 13.36 -4.16
C TYR A 166 15.82 12.33 -3.96
N VAL A 167 16.92 12.77 -3.37
CA VAL A 167 18.12 11.93 -3.20
C VAL A 167 18.25 11.54 -1.75
N LEU A 168 18.14 10.24 -1.48
CA LEU A 168 18.42 9.63 -0.19
C LEU A 168 19.85 9.07 -0.23
N LYS A 169 20.70 9.53 0.68
CA LYS A 169 22.08 9.03 0.81
C LYS A 169 22.18 8.20 2.07
N GLU A 170 22.75 7.01 1.95
CA GLU A 170 23.03 6.12 3.07
C GLU A 170 24.51 5.74 3.09
N SER A 171 24.93 5.07 4.16
CA SER A 171 26.33 4.71 4.37
C SER A 171 26.92 3.85 3.25
N PHE A 172 26.10 3.04 2.57
CA PHE A 172 26.55 2.08 1.56
C PHE A 172 26.06 2.39 0.14
N GLY A 173 25.32 3.49 -0.06
CA GLY A 173 24.87 3.87 -1.39
C GLY A 173 23.93 5.05 -1.41
N MET A 174 23.25 5.22 -2.54
CA MET A 174 22.21 6.22 -2.70
C MET A 174 20.99 5.64 -3.41
N ALA A 175 19.82 6.15 -3.01
CA ALA A 175 18.58 6.02 -3.74
C ALA A 175 18.16 7.39 -4.28
N LYS A 176 17.49 7.39 -5.42
CA LYS A 176 16.98 8.60 -6.06
C LYS A 176 15.61 8.33 -6.64
N LEU A 177 14.63 9.06 -6.13
CA LEU A 177 13.31 9.17 -6.72
C LEU A 177 13.27 10.42 -7.60
N VAL A 178 12.72 10.29 -8.81
CA VAL A 178 12.43 11.41 -9.71
C VAL A 178 10.94 11.46 -9.92
N VAL A 179 10.32 12.61 -9.63
CA VAL A 179 8.89 12.87 -9.82
C VAL A 179 8.69 13.95 -10.88
N ARG A 180 7.53 13.97 -11.52
CA ARG A 180 7.20 15.03 -12.48
C ARG A 180 7.08 16.37 -11.75
N GLY A 181 7.69 17.42 -12.29
CA GLY A 181 7.85 18.69 -11.58
C GLY A 181 6.52 19.29 -11.14
N GLY A 182 6.44 19.68 -9.86
CA GLY A 182 5.23 20.24 -9.25
C GLY A 182 4.10 19.21 -9.05
N THR A 183 4.40 17.92 -9.09
CA THR A 183 3.45 16.83 -8.85
C THR A 183 4.10 15.72 -8.05
N ASP A 184 3.30 14.80 -7.53
CA ASP A 184 3.79 13.67 -6.74
C ASP A 184 3.95 12.40 -7.58
N ILE A 185 3.83 12.53 -8.90
CA ILE A 185 3.83 11.40 -9.83
C ILE A 185 5.26 10.92 -10.06
N PRO A 186 5.63 9.69 -9.63
CA PRO A 186 6.96 9.14 -9.87
C PRO A 186 7.18 8.86 -11.36
N VAL A 187 8.42 9.07 -11.78
CA VAL A 187 8.90 8.82 -13.14
C VAL A 187 9.97 7.74 -13.13
N THR A 188 10.92 7.85 -12.21
CA THR A 188 11.92 6.80 -11.97
C THR A 188 12.27 6.72 -10.50
N LEU A 189 12.45 5.50 -10.00
CA LEU A 189 13.16 5.23 -8.76
C LEU A 189 14.43 4.48 -9.11
N SER A 190 15.59 4.93 -8.66
CA SER A 190 16.86 4.23 -8.85
C SER A 190 17.60 4.04 -7.55
N TRP A 191 18.32 2.94 -7.41
CA TRP A 191 19.15 2.65 -6.25
C TRP A 191 20.48 2.04 -6.68
N GLN A 192 21.53 2.33 -5.92
CA GLN A 192 22.82 1.69 -6.10
C GLN A 192 22.81 0.31 -5.44
N ALA A 193 23.35 -0.65 -6.17
CA ALA A 193 23.71 -1.97 -5.69
C ALA A 193 25.16 -2.27 -6.08
N ARG A 194 25.70 -3.37 -5.55
CA ARG A 194 27.10 -3.77 -5.75
C ARG A 194 27.57 -3.84 -7.21
N ASP A 195 26.72 -4.30 -8.13
CA ASP A 195 27.06 -4.48 -9.56
C ASP A 195 26.60 -3.32 -10.46
N GLY A 196 25.98 -2.28 -9.89
CA GLY A 196 25.63 -1.05 -10.57
C GLY A 196 24.31 -0.46 -10.11
N THR A 197 23.73 0.41 -10.93
CA THR A 197 22.47 1.09 -10.60
C THR A 197 21.29 0.37 -11.21
N TYR A 198 20.33 -0.01 -10.36
CA TYR A 198 19.03 -0.49 -10.79
C TYR A 198 18.02 0.64 -10.77
N LYS A 199 16.96 0.46 -11.55
CA LYS A 199 15.93 1.48 -11.75
C LYS A 199 14.58 0.83 -12.00
N TYR A 200 13.57 1.25 -11.25
CA TYR A 200 12.19 1.20 -11.67
C TYR A 200 11.87 2.40 -12.54
N GLU A 201 11.34 2.15 -13.74
CA GLU A 201 10.76 3.16 -14.61
C GLU A 201 9.24 3.04 -14.58
N TYR A 202 8.58 4.16 -14.26
CA TYR A 202 7.13 4.25 -14.19
C TYR A 202 6.59 4.55 -15.59
N MET A 203 5.96 3.54 -16.18
CA MET A 203 5.31 3.62 -17.49
C MET A 203 3.91 4.21 -17.39
N ALA A 204 3.23 4.00 -16.25
CA ALA A 204 1.97 4.63 -15.92
C ALA A 204 1.85 4.83 -14.40
N TYR A 205 1.22 5.93 -14.01
CA TYR A 205 0.81 6.24 -12.64
C TYR A 205 -0.44 7.10 -12.77
N GLN A 206 -1.61 6.52 -12.50
CA GLN A 206 -2.91 7.11 -12.84
C GLN A 206 -3.92 6.85 -11.74
N ASP A 207 -4.62 7.89 -11.32
CA ASP A 207 -5.81 7.74 -10.50
C ASP A 207 -7.00 7.42 -11.40
N LEU A 208 -7.72 6.37 -11.04
CA LEU A 208 -8.88 5.84 -11.74
C LEU A 208 -10.05 5.72 -10.75
N PRO A 209 -11.31 5.70 -11.23
CA PRO A 209 -12.44 5.29 -10.41
C PRO A 209 -12.19 3.90 -9.82
N PHE A 210 -12.57 3.68 -8.56
CA PHE A 210 -12.44 2.37 -7.93
C PHE A 210 -13.28 1.32 -8.69
N ASP A 211 -12.63 0.23 -9.11
CA ASP A 211 -13.28 -0.92 -9.73
C ASP A 211 -13.20 -2.14 -8.78
N PRO A 212 -14.28 -2.46 -8.05
CA PRO A 212 -14.27 -3.60 -7.13
C PRO A 212 -14.07 -4.96 -7.84
N ALA A 213 -14.39 -5.06 -9.13
CA ALA A 213 -14.24 -6.32 -9.86
C ALA A 213 -12.77 -6.73 -10.04
N LEU A 214 -11.84 -5.76 -10.09
CA LEU A 214 -10.41 -6.04 -10.15
C LEU A 214 -9.88 -6.74 -8.88
N PHE A 215 -10.52 -6.49 -7.74
CA PHE A 215 -10.10 -7.02 -6.44
C PHE A 215 -10.92 -8.22 -5.97
N ALA A 216 -11.87 -8.69 -6.79
CA ALA A 216 -12.67 -9.86 -6.47
C ALA A 216 -11.84 -11.15 -6.55
N LYS A 217 -12.30 -12.18 -5.81
CA LYS A 217 -11.77 -13.55 -5.92
C LYS A 217 -11.81 -14.02 -7.38
N PRO A 218 -10.65 -14.39 -7.98
CA PRO A 218 -10.61 -14.82 -9.37
C PRO A 218 -11.44 -16.09 -9.61
N ALA A 219 -12.29 -16.05 -10.65
CA ALA A 219 -13.10 -17.19 -11.07
C ALA A 219 -12.24 -18.28 -11.74
N GLY A 220 -12.70 -19.54 -11.65
CA GLY A 220 -12.06 -20.66 -12.35
C GLY A 220 -10.72 -21.12 -11.77
N ILE A 221 -10.33 -20.64 -10.59
CA ILE A 221 -9.09 -21.02 -9.89
C ILE A 221 -9.38 -22.08 -8.82
N ARG A 222 -8.54 -23.12 -8.77
CA ARG A 222 -8.52 -24.11 -7.68
C ARG A 222 -7.68 -23.57 -6.53
N PHE A 223 -8.36 -23.14 -5.47
CA PHE A 223 -7.70 -22.59 -4.27
C PHE A 223 -7.40 -23.64 -3.21
N LYS A 224 -6.26 -23.46 -2.54
CA LYS A 224 -5.95 -24.09 -1.25
C LYS A 224 -5.94 -23.02 -0.17
N ASN A 225 -6.51 -23.32 1.00
CA ASN A 225 -6.38 -22.45 2.16
C ASN A 225 -4.97 -22.58 2.72
N VAL A 226 -4.35 -21.45 3.05
CA VAL A 226 -3.08 -21.40 3.78
C VAL A 226 -3.39 -20.77 5.13
N THR A 227 -3.22 -21.55 6.19
CA THR A 227 -3.23 -21.02 7.55
C THR A 227 -1.90 -20.30 7.77
N PRO A 228 -1.89 -19.09 8.36
CA PRO A 228 -0.64 -18.48 8.79
C PRO A 228 0.14 -19.46 9.65
N ASP A 229 1.45 -19.60 9.40
CA ASP A 229 2.32 -20.40 10.24
C ASP A 229 2.37 -19.69 11.61
N THR A 230 1.57 -20.15 12.57
CA THR A 230 1.69 -19.73 13.96
C THR A 230 3.01 -20.30 14.43
N GLY A 231 4.09 -19.52 14.29
CA GLY A 231 5.42 -19.88 14.73
C GLY A 231 5.35 -20.46 16.13
N ALA A 232 5.47 -21.78 16.23
CA ALA A 232 5.64 -22.43 17.50
C ALA A 232 7.00 -21.96 18.02
N GLU A 233 6.97 -21.13 19.06
CA GLU A 233 8.13 -20.91 19.91
C GLU A 233 8.61 -22.28 20.40
N GLU A 234 9.66 -22.82 19.76
CA GLU A 234 10.46 -23.86 20.39
C GLU A 234 11.17 -23.23 21.59
N LYS A 235 10.76 -23.69 22.78
CA LYS A 235 11.33 -23.36 24.09
C LYS A 235 12.76 -23.86 24.25
#